data_AF-A0AAW5Y9R6-F1
#
_entry.id   AF-A0AAW5Y9R6-F1
#
_cell.length_a   1.000
_cell.length_b   1.000
_cell.length_c   1.000
_cell.angle_alpha   90.00
_cell.angle_beta   90.00
_cell.angle_gamma   90.00
#
_symmetry.space_group_name_H-M   'P 1'
#
loop_
_entity.id
_entity.type
_entity.pdbx_description
1 polymer ?
#
loop_
_entity_poly.entity_id
_entity_poly.type
_entity_poly.pdbx_seq_one_letter_code
_entity_poly.pdbx_strand_id
1 'polypeptide(L)'
;IADIPLSSYANPGEYMVKTVILYDNANHAKVYWGGQDFNIHFNVENDTVADQFPPTLKKIEIEKQTYKAGETVQVSIEAEDDVSGVRYAYVAIKGATGEEKEVAATYNKKSNKWIADIPLSSYANPGEYMVKTVILYDNANHAKVYWGGQDFNVFFNVIKS
;
A
#
# COMPACT_ATOMS: atom_id res chain seq x y z
N ILE A 1 28.36 -12.83 4.48
CA ILE A 1 27.72 -12.90 3.14
C ILE A 1 26.30 -12.40 3.33
N ALA A 2 25.84 -11.47 2.51
CA ALA A 2 24.46 -11.00 2.53
C ALA A 2 23.78 -11.59 1.29
N ASP A 3 22.67 -12.30 1.48
CA ASP A 3 21.86 -12.85 0.40
C ASP A 3 20.68 -11.92 0.15
N ILE A 4 20.55 -11.44 -1.07
CA ILE A 4 19.42 -10.60 -1.50
C ILE A 4 18.52 -11.47 -2.36
N PRO A 5 17.38 -11.96 -1.83
CA PRO A 5 16.47 -12.78 -2.61
C PRO A 5 15.82 -11.93 -3.71
N LEU A 6 15.81 -12.45 -4.93
CA LEU A 6 15.06 -11.87 -6.05
C LEU A 6 13.63 -12.43 -6.05
N SER A 7 12.66 -11.59 -6.41
CA SER A 7 11.28 -12.04 -6.62
C SER A 7 11.23 -13.02 -7.80
N SER A 8 10.39 -14.05 -7.72
CA SER A 8 10.10 -14.92 -8.87
C SER A 8 9.42 -14.17 -10.03
N TYR A 9 8.88 -12.99 -9.77
CA TYR A 9 8.27 -12.11 -10.78
C TYR A 9 9.23 -11.04 -11.30
N ALA A 10 10.51 -11.09 -10.92
CA ALA A 10 11.49 -10.09 -11.34
C ALA A 10 11.63 -10.05 -12.87
N ASN A 11 11.73 -8.84 -13.41
CA ASN A 11 11.98 -8.65 -14.83
C ASN A 11 13.35 -9.22 -15.20
N PRO A 12 13.48 -9.99 -16.28
CA PRO A 12 14.79 -10.42 -16.75
C PRO A 12 15.57 -9.22 -17.30
N GLY A 13 16.90 -9.30 -17.22
CA GLY A 13 17.79 -8.27 -17.75
C GLY A 13 18.95 -7.94 -16.82
N GLU A 14 19.70 -6.91 -17.18
CA GLU A 14 20.84 -6.44 -16.40
C GLU A 14 20.36 -5.54 -15.24
N TYR A 15 20.79 -5.89 -14.03
CA TYR A 15 20.54 -5.17 -12.80
C TYR A 15 21.84 -4.57 -12.29
N MET A 16 21.76 -3.39 -11.68
CA MET A 16 22.89 -2.72 -11.05
C MET A 16 22.68 -2.64 -9.54
N VAL A 17 23.74 -2.88 -8.77
CA VAL A 17 23.73 -2.54 -7.34
C VAL A 17 23.67 -1.02 -7.21
N LYS A 18 22.54 -0.50 -6.70
CA LYS A 18 22.30 0.96 -6.64
C LYS A 18 23.07 1.65 -5.52
N THR A 19 23.14 1.05 -4.35
CA THR A 19 23.64 1.71 -3.14
C THR A 19 24.25 0.70 -2.19
N VAL A 20 25.37 1.09 -1.56
CA VAL A 20 25.92 0.40 -0.38
C VAL A 20 26.01 1.40 0.75
N ILE A 21 25.42 1.08 1.91
CA ILE A 21 25.49 1.91 3.11
C ILE A 21 26.31 1.15 4.15
N LEU A 22 27.39 1.76 4.62
CA LEU A 22 28.24 1.24 5.69
C LEU A 22 27.98 2.02 6.97
N TYR A 23 27.82 1.30 8.08
CA TYR A 23 27.72 1.88 9.41
C TYR A 23 28.96 1.50 10.21
N ASP A 24 29.53 2.46 10.94
CA ASP A 24 30.51 2.14 11.98
C ASP A 24 29.83 1.73 13.30
N ASN A 25 30.61 1.31 14.30
CA ASN A 25 30.08 0.90 15.61
C ASN A 25 29.48 2.06 16.43
N ALA A 26 29.65 3.31 15.99
CA ALA A 26 29.02 4.49 16.56
C ALA A 26 27.77 4.93 15.77
N ASN A 27 27.32 4.11 14.81
CA ASN A 27 26.17 4.33 13.95
C ASN A 27 26.31 5.54 13.00
N HIS A 28 27.54 5.93 12.65
CA HIS A 28 27.76 6.87 11.55
C HIS A 28 27.66 6.13 10.22
N ALA A 29 26.86 6.67 9.30
CA ALA A 29 26.66 6.10 7.98
C ALA A 29 27.58 6.73 6.94
N LYS A 30 28.13 5.91 6.05
CA LYS A 30 28.70 6.34 4.77
C LYS A 30 27.98 5.65 3.62
N VAL A 31 27.58 6.44 2.64
CA VAL A 31 26.83 5.97 1.46
C VAL A 31 27.75 5.95 0.25
N TYR A 32 27.69 4.86 -0.51
CA TYR A 32 28.34 4.68 -1.80
C TYR A 32 27.29 4.42 -2.86
N TRP A 33 27.44 5.05 -4.03
CA TRP A 33 26.47 5.02 -5.12
C TRP A 33 27.00 4.24 -6.32
N GLY A 34 26.17 3.33 -6.83
CA GLY A 34 26.44 2.63 -8.10
C GLY A 34 26.43 3.61 -9.28
N GLY A 35 27.36 3.42 -10.23
CA GLY A 35 27.62 4.32 -11.33
C GLY A 35 28.49 5.54 -10.98
N GLN A 36 28.75 5.78 -9.68
CA GLN A 36 29.59 6.88 -9.22
C GLN A 36 30.84 6.37 -8.47
N ASP A 37 30.64 5.63 -7.38
CA ASP A 37 31.72 5.12 -6.53
C ASP A 37 32.14 3.69 -6.90
N PHE A 38 31.23 2.93 -7.50
CA PHE A 38 31.45 1.56 -7.99
C PHE A 38 30.53 1.26 -9.17
N ASN A 39 30.83 0.20 -9.92
CA ASN A 39 30.01 -0.22 -11.06
C ASN A 39 29.85 -1.75 -11.06
N ILE A 40 28.81 -2.24 -10.38
CA ILE A 40 28.53 -3.67 -10.21
C ILE A 40 27.19 -3.99 -10.88
N HIS A 41 27.24 -4.86 -11.88
CA HIS A 41 26.09 -5.33 -12.64
C HIS A 41 25.99 -6.85 -12.56
N PHE A 42 24.78 -7.37 -12.70
CA PHE A 42 24.48 -8.79 -12.79
C PHE A 42 23.25 -9.00 -13.66
N ASN A 43 23.18 -10.14 -14.36
CA ASN A 43 22.00 -10.50 -15.12
C ASN A 43 21.02 -11.30 -14.28
N VAL A 44 19.75 -10.94 -14.39
CA VAL A 44 18.61 -11.68 -13.88
C VAL A 44 17.99 -12.43 -15.05
N GLU A 45 17.90 -13.74 -14.91
CA GLU A 45 17.14 -14.60 -15.81
C GLU A 45 15.83 -14.98 -15.11
N ASN A 46 14.73 -14.97 -15.86
CA ASN A 46 13.44 -15.40 -15.36
C ASN A 46 12.70 -16.19 -16.45
N ASP A 47 12.48 -17.48 -16.20
CA ASP A 47 11.76 -18.38 -17.10
C ASP A 47 10.23 -18.29 -16.94
N THR A 48 9.75 -17.46 -16.02
CA THR A 48 8.32 -17.22 -15.76
C THR A 48 7.86 -15.87 -16.31
N VAL A 49 6.56 -15.59 -16.22
CA VAL A 49 6.01 -14.28 -16.61
C VAL A 49 6.47 -13.23 -15.60
N ALA A 50 7.30 -12.30 -16.06
CA ALA A 50 7.68 -11.15 -15.28
C ALA A 50 6.51 -10.16 -15.15
N ASP A 51 6.41 -9.55 -13.98
CA ASP A 51 5.41 -8.53 -13.71
C ASP A 51 6.02 -7.13 -13.94
N GLN A 52 5.27 -6.24 -14.58
CA GLN A 52 5.69 -4.87 -14.91
C GLN A 52 4.74 -3.80 -14.38
N PHE A 53 3.56 -4.17 -13.88
CA PHE A 53 2.51 -3.21 -13.59
C PHE A 53 2.03 -3.36 -12.15
N PRO A 54 1.68 -2.24 -11.49
CA PRO A 54 1.08 -2.32 -10.17
C PRO A 54 -0.40 -2.73 -10.25
N PRO A 55 -0.99 -3.14 -9.11
CA PRO A 55 -2.40 -3.47 -9.04
C PRO A 55 -3.32 -2.34 -9.49
N THR A 56 -4.48 -2.74 -10.03
CA THR A 56 -5.56 -1.85 -10.41
C THR A 56 -6.70 -1.87 -9.40
N LEU A 57 -7.02 -0.71 -8.81
CA LEU A 57 -8.24 -0.50 -8.05
C LEU A 57 -9.46 -0.55 -8.98
N LYS A 58 -10.42 -1.43 -8.69
CA LYS A 58 -11.68 -1.55 -9.44
C LYS A 58 -12.83 -0.86 -8.75
N LYS A 59 -12.96 -1.09 -7.45
CA LYS A 59 -14.08 -0.56 -6.67
C LYS A 59 -13.68 -0.36 -5.23
N ILE A 60 -14.27 0.66 -4.63
CA ILE A 60 -14.24 0.92 -3.20
C ILE A 60 -15.64 1.26 -2.70
N GLU A 61 -16.02 0.68 -1.58
CA GLU A 61 -17.33 0.88 -0.96
C GLU A 61 -17.21 0.96 0.56
N ILE A 62 -18.15 1.64 1.20
CA ILE A 62 -18.30 1.70 2.65
C ILE A 62 -19.60 1.02 3.06
N GLU A 63 -19.62 0.34 4.20
CA GLU A 63 -20.80 -0.41 4.65
C GLU A 63 -22.02 0.50 4.92
N LYS A 64 -21.77 1.68 5.52
CA LYS A 64 -22.80 2.63 5.96
C LYS A 64 -22.37 4.07 5.66
N GLN A 65 -23.36 4.96 5.56
CA GLN A 65 -23.13 6.40 5.32
C GLN A 65 -23.05 7.23 6.60
N THR A 66 -23.36 6.65 7.75
CA THR A 66 -23.31 7.34 9.05
C THR A 66 -22.85 6.38 10.13
N TYR A 67 -21.88 6.84 10.93
CA TYR A 67 -21.30 6.13 12.06
C TYR A 67 -21.32 6.99 13.31
N LYS A 68 -21.34 6.37 14.48
CA LYS A 68 -21.12 7.03 15.76
C LYS A 68 -19.63 7.02 16.12
N ALA A 69 -19.18 8.01 16.90
CA ALA A 69 -17.86 7.95 17.52
C ALA A 69 -17.71 6.65 18.33
N GLY A 70 -16.53 6.00 18.21
CA GLY A 70 -16.25 4.69 18.80
C GLY A 70 -16.63 3.47 17.95
N GLU A 71 -17.38 3.66 16.86
CA GLU A 71 -17.70 2.56 15.92
C GLU A 71 -16.51 2.21 15.00
N THR A 72 -16.64 1.11 14.28
CA THR A 72 -15.68 0.71 13.25
C THR A 72 -16.28 0.98 11.88
N VAL A 73 -15.55 1.73 11.06
CA VAL A 73 -15.86 1.97 9.67
C VAL A 73 -15.33 0.80 8.86
N GLN A 74 -16.21 0.08 8.17
CA GLN A 74 -15.80 -1.00 7.28
C GLN A 74 -15.76 -0.50 5.82
N VAL A 75 -14.58 -0.61 5.22
CA VAL A 75 -14.32 -0.30 3.81
C VAL A 75 -14.00 -1.58 3.06
N SER A 76 -14.65 -1.80 1.91
CA SER A 76 -14.38 -2.93 1.04
C SER A 76 -13.75 -2.48 -0.27
N ILE A 77 -12.75 -3.22 -0.74
CA ILE A 77 -11.98 -2.92 -1.95
C ILE A 77 -12.00 -4.14 -2.88
N GLU A 78 -12.33 -3.89 -4.14
CA GLU A 78 -12.10 -4.79 -5.26
C GLU A 78 -10.88 -4.30 -6.03
N ALA A 79 -9.88 -5.17 -6.18
CA ALA A 79 -8.64 -4.87 -6.87
C ALA A 79 -8.15 -6.13 -7.60
N GLU A 80 -7.43 -5.92 -8.69
CA GLU A 80 -6.81 -6.98 -9.47
C GLU A 80 -5.37 -6.63 -9.83
N ASP A 81 -4.64 -7.64 -10.25
CA ASP A 81 -3.27 -7.56 -10.75
C ASP A 81 -3.12 -8.58 -11.88
N ASP A 82 -2.37 -8.26 -12.93
CA ASP A 82 -2.33 -9.05 -14.16
C ASP A 82 -1.40 -10.26 -14.08
N VAL A 83 -0.37 -10.25 -13.21
CA VAL A 83 0.64 -11.32 -13.15
C VAL A 83 0.85 -11.84 -11.73
N SER A 84 1.28 -11.00 -10.80
CA SER A 84 1.76 -11.47 -9.49
C SER A 84 0.69 -11.48 -8.41
N GLY A 85 -0.49 -10.91 -8.68
CA GLY A 85 -1.60 -10.84 -7.73
C GLY A 85 -1.42 -9.73 -6.69
N VAL A 86 -2.53 -9.23 -6.14
CA VAL A 86 -2.49 -8.25 -5.05
C VAL A 86 -1.99 -8.91 -3.76
N ARG A 87 -0.98 -8.31 -3.13
CA ARG A 87 -0.35 -8.78 -1.89
C ARG A 87 -0.83 -8.06 -0.65
N TYR A 88 -0.96 -6.73 -0.70
CA TYR A 88 -1.43 -5.91 0.42
C TYR A 88 -2.30 -4.76 -0.07
N ALA A 89 -3.24 -4.34 0.78
CA ALA A 89 -3.99 -3.11 0.62
C ALA A 89 -4.00 -2.32 1.94
N TYR A 90 -3.82 -1.01 1.87
CA TYR A 90 -3.96 -0.09 3.01
C TYR A 90 -5.01 0.96 2.67
N VAL A 91 -5.77 1.38 3.68
CA VAL A 91 -6.81 2.40 3.54
C VAL A 91 -6.62 3.45 4.60
N ALA A 92 -6.57 4.71 4.19
CA ALA A 92 -6.62 5.85 5.11
C ALA A 92 -7.95 6.60 4.99
N ILE A 93 -8.52 7.00 6.12
CA ILE A 93 -9.63 7.95 6.20
C ILE A 93 -9.15 9.29 6.73
N LYS A 94 -9.89 10.34 6.41
CA LYS A 94 -9.66 11.70 6.92
C LYS A 94 -10.98 12.34 7.36
N GLY A 95 -10.99 12.90 8.57
CA GLY A 95 -12.09 13.71 9.10
C GLY A 95 -11.95 15.20 8.78
N ALA A 96 -13.06 15.93 8.86
CA ALA A 96 -13.13 17.37 8.58
C ALA A 96 -12.17 18.23 9.45
N THR A 97 -11.82 17.78 10.66
CA THR A 97 -10.89 18.51 11.54
C THR A 97 -9.42 18.10 11.38
N GLY A 98 -9.13 17.21 10.43
CA GLY A 98 -7.78 16.72 10.13
C GLY A 98 -7.41 15.41 10.81
N GLU A 99 -8.34 14.74 11.49
CA GLU A 99 -8.07 13.38 11.99
C GLU A 99 -7.79 12.44 10.83
N GLU A 100 -6.71 11.67 10.94
CA GLU A 100 -6.37 10.66 9.94
C GLU A 100 -6.10 9.32 10.61
N LYS A 101 -6.53 8.25 9.94
CA LYS A 101 -6.24 6.89 10.37
C LYS A 101 -6.06 5.99 9.18
N GLU A 102 -4.95 5.26 9.18
CA GLU A 102 -4.62 4.25 8.18
C GLU A 102 -4.68 2.86 8.82
N VAL A 103 -5.22 1.89 8.09
CA VAL A 103 -5.21 0.48 8.47
C VAL A 103 -4.87 -0.41 7.27
N ALA A 104 -4.25 -1.56 7.55
CA ALA A 104 -4.12 -2.62 6.57
C ALA A 104 -5.48 -3.32 6.38
N ALA A 105 -5.82 -3.64 5.13
CA ALA A 105 -6.98 -4.44 4.80
C ALA A 105 -6.64 -5.93 4.81
N THR A 106 -7.60 -6.77 5.17
CA THR A 106 -7.49 -8.23 5.13
C THR A 106 -8.27 -8.78 3.94
N TYR A 107 -7.68 -9.68 3.16
CA TYR A 107 -8.36 -10.30 2.04
C TYR A 107 -9.41 -11.33 2.53
N ASN A 108 -10.67 -11.09 2.17
CA ASN A 108 -11.80 -11.96 2.46
C ASN A 108 -12.11 -12.86 1.24
N LYS A 109 -11.75 -14.15 1.36
CA LYS A 109 -11.94 -15.14 0.30
C LYS A 109 -13.41 -15.39 -0.08
N LYS A 110 -14.36 -15.15 0.83
CA LYS A 110 -15.80 -15.40 0.56
C LYS A 110 -16.40 -14.33 -0.33
N SER A 111 -16.05 -13.07 -0.07
CA SER A 111 -16.54 -11.93 -0.86
C SER A 111 -15.63 -11.59 -2.03
N ASN A 112 -14.42 -12.15 -2.09
CA ASN A 112 -13.37 -11.77 -3.03
C ASN A 112 -13.02 -10.28 -2.95
N LYS A 113 -12.95 -9.75 -1.72
CA LYS A 113 -12.66 -8.33 -1.45
C LYS A 113 -11.61 -8.18 -0.35
N TRP A 114 -10.85 -7.10 -0.42
CA TRP A 114 -10.04 -6.63 0.71
C TRP A 114 -10.93 -5.81 1.65
N ILE A 115 -10.88 -6.13 2.94
CA ILE A 115 -11.72 -5.48 3.96
C ILE A 115 -10.83 -4.75 4.95
N ALA A 116 -11.03 -3.44 5.06
CA ALA A 116 -10.38 -2.59 6.04
C ALA A 116 -11.40 -2.19 7.12
N ASP A 117 -11.15 -2.66 8.34
CA ASP A 117 -11.93 -2.29 9.53
C ASP A 117 -11.18 -1.17 10.27
N ILE A 118 -11.72 0.05 10.21
CA ILE A 118 -11.09 1.26 10.74
C ILE A 118 -11.82 1.69 12.03
N PRO A 119 -11.23 1.45 13.22
CA PRO A 119 -11.88 1.86 14.47
C PRO A 119 -11.82 3.38 14.64
N LEU A 120 -12.97 4.03 14.77
CA LEU A 120 -13.05 5.43 15.15
C LEU A 120 -12.75 5.57 16.65
N SER A 121 -12.09 6.66 17.02
CA SER A 121 -11.96 7.04 18.43
C SER A 121 -13.35 7.28 19.03
N SER A 122 -13.55 6.94 20.30
CA SER A 122 -14.74 7.36 21.06
C SER A 122 -14.86 8.88 21.18
N TYR A 123 -13.79 9.61 20.87
CA TYR A 123 -13.71 11.07 20.84
C TYR A 123 -13.60 11.64 19.41
N ALA A 124 -13.90 10.85 18.37
CA ALA A 124 -13.88 11.32 17.00
C ALA A 124 -14.80 12.54 16.83
N ASN A 125 -14.32 13.61 16.19
CA ASN A 125 -15.15 14.79 15.97
C ASN A 125 -16.28 14.44 15.01
N PRO A 126 -17.51 14.93 15.27
CA PRO A 126 -18.60 14.76 14.34
C PRO A 126 -18.36 15.60 13.08
N GLY A 127 -18.87 15.12 11.95
CA GLY A 127 -18.74 15.79 10.65
C GLY A 127 -18.58 14.81 9.51
N GLU A 128 -18.33 15.35 8.33
CA GLU A 128 -18.03 14.55 7.14
C GLU A 128 -16.59 14.03 7.19
N TYR A 129 -16.45 12.76 6.82
CA TYR A 129 -15.19 12.05 6.64
C TYR A 129 -15.13 11.55 5.20
N MET A 130 -13.91 11.33 4.73
CA MET A 130 -13.66 10.72 3.44
C MET A 130 -12.68 9.55 3.57
N VAL A 131 -12.77 8.60 2.65
CA VAL A 131 -11.62 7.75 2.35
C VAL A 131 -10.60 8.60 1.60
N LYS A 132 -9.43 8.81 2.20
CA LYS A 132 -8.37 9.68 1.70
C LYS A 132 -7.48 8.95 0.69
N THR A 133 -7.03 7.74 1.03
CA THR A 133 -6.15 6.96 0.16
C THR A 133 -6.45 5.47 0.22
N VAL A 134 -6.16 4.79 -0.90
CA VAL A 134 -5.96 3.35 -0.97
C VAL A 134 -4.57 3.10 -1.53
N ILE A 135 -3.76 2.29 -0.86
CA ILE A 135 -2.44 1.87 -1.35
C ILE A 135 -2.51 0.38 -1.63
N LEU A 136 -2.17 -0.03 -2.86
CA LEU A 136 -2.11 -1.42 -3.26
C LEU A 136 -0.67 -1.82 -3.55
N TYR A 137 -0.28 -3.02 -3.09
CA TYR A 137 0.99 -3.66 -3.38
C TYR A 137 0.73 -5.03 -4.01
N ASP A 138 1.55 -5.43 -4.98
CA ASP A 138 1.54 -6.77 -5.56
C ASP A 138 2.68 -7.67 -4.99
N ASN A 139 2.81 -8.89 -5.53
CA ASN A 139 3.88 -9.82 -5.13
C ASN A 139 5.21 -9.59 -5.87
N ALA A 140 5.23 -8.75 -6.91
CA ALA A 140 6.43 -8.26 -7.57
C ALA A 140 7.06 -7.03 -6.87
N ASN A 141 6.38 -6.50 -5.85
CA ASN A 141 6.70 -5.27 -5.11
C ASN A 141 6.48 -3.97 -5.91
N HIS A 142 5.60 -3.95 -6.90
CA HIS A 142 5.06 -2.68 -7.37
C HIS A 142 3.98 -2.18 -6.40
N ALA A 143 3.82 -0.87 -6.37
CA ALA A 143 2.87 -0.19 -5.51
C ALA A 143 2.18 0.93 -6.27
N LYS A 144 0.89 1.15 -5.97
CA LYS A 144 0.14 2.30 -6.48
C LYS A 144 -0.74 2.90 -5.40
N VAL A 145 -0.70 4.23 -5.35
CA VAL A 145 -1.56 5.03 -4.46
C VAL A 145 -2.71 5.58 -5.28
N TYR A 146 -3.92 5.38 -4.76
CA TYR A 146 -5.17 5.95 -5.26
C TYR A 146 -5.69 6.98 -4.27
N TRP A 147 -6.11 8.14 -4.76
CA TRP A 147 -6.49 9.30 -3.95
C TRP A 147 -7.98 9.57 -4.02
N GLY A 148 -8.60 9.74 -2.85
CA GLY A 148 -9.95 10.28 -2.73
C GLY A 148 -10.00 11.72 -3.27
N GLY A 149 -11.02 12.06 -4.06
CA GLY A 149 -11.11 13.34 -4.78
C GLY A 149 -10.44 13.34 -6.16
N GLN A 150 -9.69 12.30 -6.51
CA GLN A 150 -9.03 12.16 -7.83
C GLN A 150 -9.43 10.85 -8.51
N ASP A 151 -9.13 9.72 -7.89
CA ASP A 151 -9.38 8.39 -8.43
C ASP A 151 -10.74 7.83 -8.03
N PHE A 152 -11.23 8.19 -6.85
CA PHE A 152 -12.54 7.80 -6.33
C PHE A 152 -13.09 8.87 -5.38
N ASN A 153 -14.38 8.76 -5.03
CA ASN A 153 -15.05 9.67 -4.10
C ASN A 153 -15.92 8.85 -3.14
N VAL A 154 -15.44 8.66 -1.91
CA VAL A 154 -16.17 7.93 -0.85
C VAL A 154 -16.18 8.79 0.40
N PHE A 155 -17.38 9.17 0.82
CA PHE A 155 -17.63 10.00 1.99
C PHE A 155 -18.57 9.28 2.95
N PHE A 156 -18.52 9.65 4.22
CA PHE A 156 -19.45 9.21 5.26
C PHE A 156 -19.51 10.25 6.37
N ASN A 157 -20.54 10.18 7.22
CA ASN A 157 -20.70 11.09 8.34
C ASN A 157 -20.38 10.39 9.67
N VAL A 158 -19.75 11.12 10.58
CA VAL A 158 -19.62 10.74 11.99
C VAL A 158 -20.51 11.64 12.83
N ILE A 159 -21.30 11.03 13.71
CA ILE A 159 -22.16 11.71 14.68
C ILE A 159 -21.72 11.39 16.10
N LYS A 160 -22.16 12.22 17.06
CA LYS A 160 -21.96 11.95 18.48
C LYS A 160 -22.65 10.64 18.88
N SER A 161 -22.02 9.90 19.79
CA SER A 161 -22.51 8.62 20.32
C SER A 161 -23.87 8.76 21.01
#